data_AF-A0AAN5ME75-F1
#
_entry.id   AF-A0AAN5ME75-F1
#
_cell.length_a   1.000
_cell.length_b   1.000
_cell.length_c   1.000
_cell.angle_alpha   90.00
_cell.angle_beta   90.00
_cell.angle_gamma   90.00
#
_symmetry.space_group_name_H-M   'P 1'
#
loop_
_entity.id
_entity.type
_entity.pdbx_description
1 polymer ?
#
loop_
_entity_poly.entity_id
_entity_poly.type
_entity_poly.pdbx_seq_one_letter_code
_entity_poly.pdbx_strand_id
1 'polypeptide(L)'
;MSAATKIWLGVCGTLAVSLLLILHLYGGLKDNHQALKDKHVALTAVNNITLSAVAINQRVALDNIKAKETEDTENVKVKTVIRTEFKDSECAVTPVSPGVVGKLQQYERDIRSRAGGADSATTYR
;
A
#
# COMPACT_ATOMS: atom_id res chain seq x y z
N MET A 1 25.86 -4.28 -84.21
CA MET A 1 25.37 -5.07 -83.06
C MET A 1 24.16 -5.88 -83.51
N SER A 2 24.15 -7.21 -83.30
CA SER A 2 23.04 -8.06 -83.74
C SER A 2 21.79 -7.82 -82.88
N ALA A 3 20.60 -8.13 -83.42
CA ALA A 3 19.33 -8.05 -82.69
C ALA A 3 19.37 -8.86 -81.38
N ALA A 4 19.99 -10.04 -81.40
CA ALA A 4 20.18 -10.88 -80.22
C ALA A 4 20.99 -10.20 -79.11
N THR A 5 22.01 -9.40 -79.47
CA THR A 5 22.85 -8.69 -78.48
C THR A 5 22.05 -7.62 -77.74
N LYS A 6 21.17 -6.90 -78.46
CA LYS A 6 20.29 -5.87 -77.89
C LYS A 6 19.26 -6.47 -76.91
N ILE A 7 18.69 -7.61 -77.27
CA ILE A 7 17.72 -8.34 -76.43
C ILE A 7 18.38 -8.80 -75.14
N TRP A 8 19.56 -9.42 -75.21
CA TRP A 8 20.31 -9.87 -74.04
C TRP A 8 20.70 -8.74 -73.10
N LEU A 9 21.11 -7.59 -73.63
CA LEU A 9 21.39 -6.38 -72.84
C LEU A 9 20.14 -5.89 -72.09
N GLY A 10 18.98 -5.90 -72.75
CA GLY A 10 17.71 -5.53 -72.12
C GLY A 10 17.34 -6.47 -70.97
N VAL A 11 17.43 -7.79 -71.19
CA VAL A 11 17.14 -8.80 -70.16
C VAL A 11 18.12 -8.70 -68.98
N CYS A 12 19.40 -8.48 -69.24
CA CYS A 12 20.40 -8.30 -68.19
C CYS A 12 20.12 -7.02 -67.37
N GLY A 13 19.74 -5.94 -68.03
CA GLY A 13 19.36 -4.69 -67.39
C GLY A 13 18.13 -4.83 -66.49
N THR A 14 17.07 -5.50 -66.95
CA THR A 14 15.87 -5.71 -66.14
C THR A 14 16.13 -6.61 -64.93
N LEU A 15 16.94 -7.66 -65.09
CA LEU A 15 17.35 -8.52 -63.98
C LEU A 15 18.17 -7.75 -62.94
N ALA A 16 19.12 -6.92 -63.37
CA ALA A 16 19.95 -6.12 -62.47
C ALA A 16 19.10 -5.13 -61.65
N VAL A 17 18.16 -4.42 -62.30
CA VAL A 17 17.26 -3.48 -61.62
C VAL A 17 16.33 -4.21 -60.64
N SER A 18 15.77 -5.35 -61.05
CA SER A 18 14.92 -6.17 -60.18
C SER A 18 15.67 -6.65 -58.93
N LEU A 19 16.91 -7.11 -59.11
CA LEU A 19 17.75 -7.55 -58.00
C LEU A 19 18.06 -6.41 -57.02
N LEU A 20 18.40 -5.22 -57.54
CA LEU A 20 18.66 -4.04 -56.71
C LEU A 20 17.42 -3.62 -55.90
N LEU A 21 16.24 -3.66 -56.51
CA LEU A 21 14.98 -3.37 -55.82
C LEU A 21 14.72 -4.38 -54.69
N ILE A 22 14.93 -5.68 -54.95
CA ILE A 22 14.76 -6.73 -53.93
C ILE A 22 15.73 -6.51 -52.77
N LEU A 23 17.00 -6.22 -53.03
CA LEU A 23 18.00 -5.94 -52.00
C LEU A 23 17.63 -4.73 -51.14
N HIS A 24 17.18 -3.63 -51.78
CA HIS A 24 16.75 -2.43 -51.06
C HIS A 24 15.53 -2.70 -50.17
N LEU A 25 14.53 -3.41 -50.70
CA LEU A 25 13.33 -3.78 -49.94
C LEU A 25 13.66 -4.75 -48.80
N TYR A 26 14.55 -5.72 -49.03
CA TYR A 26 14.98 -6.68 -48.03
C TYR A 26 15.71 -6.01 -46.87
N GLY A 27 16.59 -5.03 -47.15
CA GLY A 27 17.26 -4.23 -46.12
C GLY A 27 16.25 -3.54 -45.20
N GLY A 28 15.32 -2.80 -45.79
CA GLY A 28 14.27 -2.12 -45.03
C GLY A 28 13.36 -3.08 -44.25
N LEU A 29 13.01 -4.24 -44.83
CA LEU A 29 12.21 -5.25 -44.14
C LEU A 29 12.96 -5.86 -42.95
N LYS A 30 14.25 -6.15 -43.11
CA LYS A 30 15.11 -6.71 -42.07
C LYS A 30 15.22 -5.76 -40.87
N ASP A 31 15.46 -4.48 -41.12
CA ASP A 31 15.61 -3.49 -40.06
C ASP A 31 14.29 -3.30 -39.28
N ASN A 32 13.17 -3.23 -40.00
CA ASN A 32 11.84 -3.15 -39.37
C ASN A 32 11.51 -4.41 -38.57
N HIS A 33 11.84 -5.58 -39.08
CA HIS A 33 11.63 -6.84 -38.36
C HIS A 33 12.46 -6.88 -37.07
N GLN A 34 13.72 -6.46 -37.13
CA GLN A 34 14.59 -6.40 -35.96
C GLN A 34 14.05 -5.41 -34.92
N ALA A 35 13.66 -4.20 -35.34
CA ALA A 35 13.08 -3.21 -34.44
C ALA A 35 11.77 -3.68 -33.79
N LEU A 36 10.92 -4.38 -34.55
CA LEU A 36 9.68 -4.95 -34.03
C LEU A 36 9.96 -6.07 -33.03
N LYS A 37 10.94 -6.93 -33.31
CA LYS A 37 11.38 -7.99 -32.42
C LYS A 37 11.90 -7.43 -31.09
N ASP A 38 12.75 -6.40 -31.14
CA ASP A 38 13.31 -5.78 -29.94
C ASP A 38 12.21 -5.14 -29.08
N LYS A 39 11.25 -4.44 -29.71
CA LYS A 39 10.07 -3.91 -29.01
C LYS A 39 9.20 -5.00 -28.40
N HIS A 40 9.01 -6.11 -29.10
CA HIS A 40 8.22 -7.23 -28.61
C HIS A 40 8.88 -7.88 -27.39
N VAL A 41 10.20 -8.07 -27.41
CA VAL A 41 10.97 -8.57 -26.28
C VAL A 41 10.86 -7.64 -25.08
N ALA A 42 11.06 -6.32 -25.29
CA ALA A 42 10.94 -5.33 -24.23
C ALA A 42 9.53 -5.32 -23.62
N LEU A 43 8.48 -5.36 -24.44
CA LEU A 43 7.10 -5.38 -23.97
C LEU A 43 6.78 -6.66 -23.18
N THR A 44 7.30 -7.80 -23.64
CA THR A 44 7.12 -9.09 -22.96
C THR A 44 7.80 -9.09 -21.60
N ALA A 45 9.02 -8.53 -21.51
CA ALA A 45 9.74 -8.40 -20.25
C ALA A 45 8.98 -7.51 -19.26
N VAL A 46 8.51 -6.35 -19.71
CA VAL A 46 7.71 -5.43 -18.87
C VAL A 46 6.43 -6.11 -18.39
N ASN A 47 5.69 -6.78 -19.28
CA ASN A 47 4.45 -7.46 -18.92
C ASN A 47 4.68 -8.54 -17.86
N ASN A 48 5.75 -9.33 -17.99
CA ASN A 48 6.10 -10.36 -17.00
C ASN A 48 6.47 -9.75 -15.65
N ILE A 49 7.23 -8.65 -15.64
CA ILE A 49 7.59 -7.93 -14.41
C ILE A 49 6.32 -7.36 -13.77
N THR A 50 5.45 -6.72 -14.53
CA THR A 50 4.19 -6.16 -14.02
C THR A 50 3.29 -7.25 -13.43
N LEU A 51 3.14 -8.38 -14.12
CA LEU A 51 2.33 -9.49 -13.64
C LEU A 51 2.90 -10.09 -12.35
N SER A 52 4.23 -10.24 -12.26
CA SER A 52 4.90 -10.68 -11.05
C SER A 52 4.72 -9.69 -9.89
N ALA A 53 4.90 -8.39 -10.16
CA ALA A 53 4.72 -7.34 -9.16
C ALA A 53 3.29 -7.29 -8.61
N VAL A 54 2.29 -7.41 -9.50
CA VAL A 54 0.87 -7.49 -9.09
C VAL A 54 0.62 -8.72 -8.22
N ALA A 55 1.13 -9.90 -8.61
CA ALA A 55 0.96 -11.12 -7.84
C ALA A 55 1.63 -11.04 -6.45
N ILE A 56 2.83 -10.45 -6.36
CA ILE A 56 3.52 -10.23 -5.09
C ILE A 56 2.74 -9.25 -4.21
N ASN A 57 2.34 -8.11 -4.76
CA ASN A 57 1.56 -7.13 -4.02
C ASN A 57 0.24 -7.70 -3.50
N GLN A 58 -0.44 -8.53 -4.31
CA GLN A 58 -1.67 -9.20 -3.88
C GLN A 58 -1.41 -10.16 -2.71
N ARG A 59 -0.33 -10.94 -2.75
CA ARG A 59 0.04 -11.83 -1.63
C ARG A 59 0.37 -11.05 -0.37
N VAL A 60 1.21 -10.02 -0.47
CA VAL A 60 1.59 -9.16 0.66
C VAL A 60 0.36 -8.48 1.27
N ALA A 61 -0.55 -7.96 0.42
CA ALA A 61 -1.79 -7.36 0.90
C ALA A 61 -2.66 -8.36 1.67
N LEU A 62 -2.78 -9.60 1.17
CA LEU A 62 -3.54 -10.66 1.83
C LEU A 62 -2.91 -11.07 3.17
N ASP A 63 -1.58 -11.22 3.20
CA ASP A 63 -0.84 -11.55 4.42
C ASP A 63 -0.98 -10.44 5.47
N ASN A 64 -0.92 -9.17 5.05
CA ASN A 64 -1.12 -8.02 5.93
C ASN A 64 -2.54 -7.97 6.51
N ILE A 65 -3.57 -8.25 5.70
CA ILE A 65 -4.96 -8.33 6.18
C ILE A 65 -5.08 -9.43 7.25
N LYS A 66 -4.52 -10.61 6.98
CA LYS A 66 -4.57 -11.74 7.92
C LYS A 66 -3.79 -11.47 9.21
N ALA A 67 -2.63 -10.82 9.12
CA ALA A 67 -1.86 -10.40 10.28
C ALA A 67 -2.67 -9.43 11.14
N LYS A 68 -3.35 -8.46 10.52
CA LYS A 68 -4.19 -7.50 11.25
C LYS A 68 -5.42 -8.14 11.88
N GLU A 69 -6.07 -9.08 11.19
CA GLU A 69 -7.19 -9.85 11.77
C GLU A 69 -6.75 -10.65 13.00
N THR A 70 -5.54 -11.21 12.97
CA THR A 70 -4.94 -11.91 14.11
C THR A 70 -4.66 -10.96 15.27
N GLU A 71 -4.07 -9.79 14.98
CA GLU A 71 -3.80 -8.73 15.98
C GLU A 71 -5.10 -8.24 16.64
N ASP A 72 -6.13 -7.95 15.84
CA ASP A 72 -7.43 -7.49 16.32
C ASP A 72 -8.08 -8.56 17.22
N THR A 73 -7.96 -9.84 16.85
CA THR A 73 -8.45 -10.97 17.65
C THR A 73 -7.73 -11.06 18.99
N GLU A 74 -6.39 -10.97 19.00
CA GLU A 74 -5.59 -10.98 20.23
C GLU A 74 -5.89 -9.76 21.11
N ASN A 75 -6.09 -8.57 20.52
CA ASN A 75 -6.49 -7.37 21.24
C ASN A 75 -7.83 -7.57 21.97
N VAL A 76 -8.82 -8.16 21.28
CA VAL A 76 -10.12 -8.47 21.86
C VAL A 76 -9.98 -9.49 23.01
N LYS A 77 -9.15 -10.53 22.85
CA LYS A 77 -8.88 -11.49 23.93
C LYS A 77 -8.24 -10.82 25.14
N VAL A 78 -7.17 -10.04 24.96
CA VAL A 78 -6.49 -9.31 26.03
C VAL A 78 -7.46 -8.36 26.73
N LYS A 79 -8.25 -7.58 25.98
CA LYS A 79 -9.29 -6.70 26.52
C LYS A 79 -10.32 -7.48 27.35
N THR A 80 -10.70 -8.67 26.90
CA THR A 80 -11.65 -9.53 27.60
C THR A 80 -11.06 -10.05 28.90
N VAL A 81 -9.83 -10.58 28.88
CA VAL A 81 -9.11 -11.06 30.07
C VAL A 81 -8.96 -9.93 31.09
N ILE A 82 -8.50 -8.74 30.66
CA ILE A 82 -8.43 -7.58 31.54
C ILE A 82 -9.82 -7.28 32.12
N ARG A 83 -10.86 -7.26 31.29
CA ARG A 83 -12.21 -6.96 31.76
C ARG A 83 -12.73 -7.98 32.76
N THR A 84 -12.42 -9.27 32.62
CA THR A 84 -12.87 -10.31 33.56
C THR A 84 -12.04 -10.28 34.84
N GLU A 85 -10.72 -10.35 34.75
CA GLU A 85 -9.81 -10.37 35.91
C GLU A 85 -9.93 -9.09 36.75
N PHE A 86 -10.12 -7.92 36.11
CA PHE A 86 -10.31 -6.67 36.85
C PHE A 86 -11.76 -6.38 37.25
N LYS A 87 -12.80 -6.82 36.52
CA LYS A 87 -14.20 -6.72 37.00
C LYS A 87 -14.41 -7.54 38.26
N ASP A 88 -13.87 -8.74 38.27
CA ASP A 88 -14.02 -9.69 39.36
C ASP A 88 -12.92 -9.50 40.41
N SER A 89 -12.06 -8.48 40.25
CA SER A 89 -11.12 -8.09 41.29
C SER A 89 -11.89 -7.65 42.53
N GLU A 90 -11.59 -8.31 43.65
CA GLU A 90 -12.21 -8.07 44.95
C GLU A 90 -12.15 -6.59 45.38
N CYS A 91 -11.22 -5.82 44.82
CA CYS A 91 -11.07 -4.37 45.05
C CYS A 91 -12.14 -3.50 44.37
N ALA A 92 -12.78 -3.95 43.28
CA ALA A 92 -13.82 -3.20 42.58
C ALA A 92 -15.24 -3.46 43.13
N VAL A 93 -15.44 -4.62 43.75
CA VAL A 93 -16.76 -5.10 44.24
C VAL A 93 -16.92 -4.91 45.75
N THR A 94 -15.83 -4.73 46.49
CA THR A 94 -15.91 -4.47 47.94
C THR A 94 -16.48 -3.06 48.20
N PRO A 95 -17.65 -2.96 48.86
CA PRO A 95 -18.18 -1.66 49.22
C PRO A 95 -17.20 -0.99 50.19
N VAL A 96 -16.74 0.21 49.83
CA VAL A 96 -15.90 1.03 50.69
C VAL A 96 -16.67 1.27 51.99
N SER A 97 -16.04 0.96 53.13
CA SER A 97 -16.69 1.06 54.44
C SER A 97 -17.31 2.45 54.63
N PRO A 98 -18.58 2.54 55.09
CA PRO A 98 -19.27 3.82 55.30
C PRO A 98 -18.49 4.80 56.17
N GLY A 99 -17.67 4.31 57.12
CA GLY A 99 -16.82 5.15 57.96
C GLY A 99 -15.71 5.87 57.18
N VAL A 100 -15.14 5.22 56.15
CA VAL A 100 -14.13 5.82 55.27
C VAL A 100 -14.77 6.88 54.36
N VAL A 101 -15.93 6.56 53.78
CA VAL A 101 -16.72 7.50 52.98
C VAL A 101 -17.12 8.73 53.81
N GLY A 102 -17.57 8.51 55.05
CA GLY A 102 -17.92 9.58 55.98
C GLY A 102 -16.74 10.50 56.32
N LYS A 103 -15.54 9.95 56.53
CA LYS A 103 -14.32 10.76 56.75
C LYS A 103 -13.91 11.55 55.51
N LEU A 104 -14.06 10.99 54.31
CA LEU A 104 -13.78 11.70 53.06
C LEU A 104 -14.74 12.88 52.86
N GLN A 105 -16.03 12.66 53.08
CA GLN A 105 -17.04 13.72 53.02
C GLN A 105 -16.82 14.79 54.08
N GLN A 106 -16.39 14.40 55.29
CA GLN A 106 -15.96 15.34 56.33
C GLN A 106 -14.81 16.21 55.84
N TYR A 107 -13.78 15.58 55.26
CA TYR A 107 -12.60 16.27 54.75
C TYR A 107 -12.94 17.23 53.60
N GLU A 108 -13.84 16.84 52.71
CA GLU A 108 -14.38 17.69 51.65
C GLU A 108 -15.11 18.92 52.21
N ARG A 109 -16.00 18.72 53.19
CA ARG A 109 -16.70 19.82 53.89
C ARG A 109 -15.73 20.78 54.56
N ASP A 110 -14.70 20.24 55.21
CA ASP A 110 -13.63 21.00 55.87
C ASP A 110 -12.77 21.80 54.88
N ILE A 111 -12.48 21.25 53.69
CA ILE A 111 -11.80 21.99 52.63
C ILE A 111 -12.69 23.12 52.12
N ARG A 112 -13.98 22.83 51.87
CA ARG A 112 -14.94 23.82 51.36
C ARG A 112 -15.16 24.97 52.37
N SER A 113 -15.22 24.68 53.66
CA SER A 113 -15.37 25.70 54.70
C SER A 113 -14.12 26.59 54.81
N ARG A 114 -12.92 26.01 54.68
CA ARG A 114 -11.66 26.78 54.61
C ARG A 114 -11.55 27.62 53.34
N ALA A 115 -12.05 27.11 52.21
CA ALA A 115 -12.01 27.82 50.93
C ALA A 115 -13.05 28.95 50.82
N GLY A 116 -14.18 28.87 51.52
CA GLY A 116 -15.24 29.89 51.53
C GLY A 116 -15.05 31.03 52.53
N GLY A 117 -13.93 31.06 53.26
CA GLY A 117 -13.69 31.98 54.39
C GLY A 117 -12.69 33.10 54.09
N ALA A 118 -12.75 33.70 52.90
CA ALA A 118 -11.93 34.88 52.59
C ALA A 118 -12.65 35.84 51.64
N ASP A 119 -13.77 36.40 52.09
CA ASP A 119 -14.22 37.74 51.70
C ASP A 119 -14.74 38.46 52.95
N SER A 120 -13.84 38.72 53.89
CA SER A 120 -14.06 39.82 54.84
C SER A 120 -13.86 41.13 54.07
N ALA A 121 -14.89 41.54 53.34
CA ALA A 121 -15.02 42.91 52.90
C ALA A 121 -15.04 43.81 54.13
N THR A 122 -13.92 44.50 54.33
CA THR A 122 -13.70 45.58 55.26
C THR A 122 -14.85 46.59 55.20
N THR A 123 -15.71 46.59 56.23
CA THR A 123 -16.65 47.70 56.48
C THR A 123 -16.15 48.49 57.68
N TYR A 124 -15.46 49.59 57.40
CA TYR A 124 -15.25 50.68 58.35
C TYR A 124 -16.25 51.78 57.99
N ARG A 125 -17.25 52.00 58.83
CA ARG A 125 -18.07 53.21 58.87
C ARG A 125 -18.64 53.40 60.27
#